data_AF-A0A1E4KJK5-F1
#
_entry.id   AF-A0A1E4KJK5-F1
#
_cell.length_a   1.000
_cell.length_b   1.000
_cell.length_c   1.000
_cell.angle_alpha   90.00
_cell.angle_beta   90.00
_cell.angle_gamma   90.00
#
_symmetry.space_group_name_H-M   'P 1'
#
loop_
_entity.id
_entity.type
_entity.pdbx_description
1 polymer ?
#
loop_
_entity_poly.entity_id
_entity_poly.type
_entity_poly.pdbx_seq_one_letter_code
_entity_poly.pdbx_strand_id
1 'polypeptide(L)' 'MNARPRRRATTTGTLVGTRFQAALLEAIDSWRKEQDDLPTRPEAVRRLVELGMTHDTDGSAGVSGQRAKQNSDEKT' A
#
# COMPACT_ATOMS: atom_id res chain seq x y z
N MET A 1 11.65 -1.54 -37.86
CA MET A 1 12.25 -1.41 -36.52
C MET A 1 11.27 -1.99 -35.51
N ASN A 2 11.52 -3.18 -34.97
CA ASN A 2 10.57 -3.85 -34.09
C ASN A 2 10.88 -3.47 -32.64
N ALA A 3 9.95 -2.78 -31.98
CA ALA A 3 10.11 -2.34 -30.60
C ALA A 3 10.22 -3.56 -29.66
N ARG A 4 11.20 -3.56 -28.75
CA ARG A 4 11.43 -4.63 -27.78
C ARG A 4 10.15 -4.86 -26.94
N PRO A 5 9.73 -6.11 -26.69
CA PRO A 5 8.53 -6.39 -25.90
C PRO A 5 8.67 -5.79 -24.49
N ARG A 6 7.74 -4.91 -24.09
CA ARG A 6 7.67 -4.43 -22.70
C ARG A 6 7.29 -5.63 -21.82
N ARG A 7 8.16 -5.95 -20.86
CA ARG A 7 7.95 -6.98 -19.84
C ARG A 7 6.64 -6.67 -19.10
N ARG A 8 5.58 -7.42 -19.37
CA ARG A 8 4.30 -7.34 -18.65
C ARG A 8 4.30 -8.43 -17.57
N ALA A 9 3.63 -8.17 -16.44
CA ALA A 9 3.39 -9.19 -15.43
C ALA A 9 2.56 -10.34 -16.00
N THR A 10 2.79 -11.56 -15.51
CA THR A 10 2.22 -12.83 -16.03
C THR A 10 0.70 -12.93 -15.84
N THR A 11 0.14 -12.22 -14.86
CA THR A 11 -1.31 -12.20 -14.57
C THR A 11 -1.80 -10.76 -14.55
N THR A 12 -2.86 -10.47 -15.30
CA THR A 12 -3.53 -9.16 -15.26
C THR A 12 -4.41 -9.13 -14.01
N GLY A 13 -3.93 -8.49 -12.94
CA GLY A 13 -4.73 -8.30 -11.72
C GLY A 13 -5.94 -7.39 -11.92
N THR A 14 -6.82 -7.31 -10.92
CA THR A 14 -8.00 -6.43 -10.95
C THR A 14 -7.59 -4.95 -10.93
N LEU A 15 -8.13 -4.14 -11.84
CA LEU A 15 -7.89 -2.70 -11.86
C LEU A 15 -8.60 -2.04 -10.68
N VAL A 16 -7.82 -1.37 -9.83
CA VAL A 16 -8.32 -0.52 -8.74
C VAL A 16 -7.92 0.92 -9.04
N GLY A 17 -8.91 1.78 -9.34
CA GLY A 17 -8.70 3.20 -9.62
C GLY A 17 -8.78 4.02 -8.34
N THR A 18 -7.65 4.55 -7.86
CA THR A 18 -7.57 5.36 -6.64
C THR A 18 -7.05 6.76 -6.94
N ARG A 19 -7.59 7.78 -6.24
CA ARG A 19 -7.09 9.15 -6.30
C ARG A 19 -6.05 9.38 -5.22
N PHE A 20 -4.86 9.83 -5.62
CA PHE A 20 -3.77 10.19 -4.71
C PHE A 20 -3.56 11.71 -4.70
N GLN A 21 -3.24 12.26 -3.53
CA GLN A 21 -2.83 13.66 -3.39
C GLN A 21 -1.41 13.87 -3.93
N ALA A 22 -1.07 15.11 -4.30
CA ALA A 22 0.20 15.44 -4.93
C ALA A 22 1.43 15.01 -4.10
N ALA A 23 1.42 15.29 -2.79
CA ALA A 23 2.50 14.93 -1.88
C ALA A 23 2.75 13.41 -1.82
N LEU A 24 1.67 12.62 -1.85
CA LEU A 24 1.78 11.15 -1.82
C LEU A 24 2.30 10.61 -3.16
N LEU A 25 1.89 11.20 -4.29
CA LEU A 25 2.44 10.86 -5.60
C LEU A 25 3.94 11.15 -5.68
N GLU A 26 4.38 12.29 -5.14
CA GLU A 26 5.80 12.65 -5.07
C GLU A 26 6.59 11.66 -4.23
N ALA A 27 6.06 11.27 -3.05
CA ALA A 27 6.69 10.27 -2.21
C ALA A 27 6.84 8.91 -2.93
N ILE A 28 5.80 8.46 -3.64
CA ILE A 28 5.85 7.22 -4.44
C ILE A 28 6.88 7.35 -5.57
N ASP A 29 6.92 8.49 -6.26
CA ASP A 29 7.85 8.72 -7.36
C ASP A 29 9.31 8.82 -6.88
N SER A 30 9.55 9.34 -5.67
CA SER A 30 10.87 9.37 -5.02
C SER A 30 11.32 7.96 -4.64
N TRP A 31 10.48 7.21 -3.94
CA TRP A 31 10.76 5.81 -3.58
C TRP A 31 11.07 4.96 -4.82
N ARG A 32 10.32 5.17 -5.91
CA ARG A 32 10.56 4.50 -7.21
C ARG A 32 11.95 4.77 -7.78
N LYS A 33 12.48 5.98 -7.63
CA LYS A 33 13.82 6.35 -8.16
C LYS A 33 14.95 5.67 -7.41
N GLU A 34 14.71 5.28 -6.17
CA GLU A 34 15.68 4.58 -5.32
C GLU A 34 15.79 3.09 -5.68
N GLN A 35 14.85 2.55 -6.44
CA GLN A 35 14.86 1.14 -6.85
C GLN A 35 15.72 0.94 -8.11
N ASP A 36 16.59 -0.07 -8.09
CA ASP A 36 17.49 -0.40 -9.21
C ASP A 36 16.77 -0.68 -10.54
N ASP A 37 15.57 -1.26 -10.46
CA ASP A 37 14.78 -1.65 -11.63
C ASP A 37 13.85 -0.56 -12.16
N LEU A 38 13.84 0.61 -11.51
CA LEU A 38 13.00 1.77 -11.82
C LEU A 38 11.55 1.35 -12.17
N PRO A 39 10.84 0.73 -11.21
CA PRO A 39 9.56 0.10 -11.46
C PRO A 39 8.55 1.14 -11.96
N THR A 40 7.57 0.76 -12.77
CA THR A 40 6.54 1.74 -13.16
C THR A 40 5.73 2.20 -11.95
N ARG A 41 5.10 3.38 -11.99
CA ARG A 41 4.26 3.89 -10.88
C ARG A 41 3.25 2.86 -10.33
N PRO A 42 2.48 2.12 -11.15
CA PRO A 42 1.57 1.09 -10.61
C PRO A 42 2.31 -0.10 -9.95
N GLU A 43 3.49 -0.47 -10.45
CA GLU A 43 4.32 -1.51 -9.81
C GLU A 43 4.89 -1.03 -8.49
N ALA A 44 5.30 0.24 -8.40
CA ALA A 44 5.77 0.83 -7.15
C ALA A 44 4.68 0.83 -6.08
N VAL A 45 3.45 1.21 -6.45
CA VAL A 45 2.29 1.13 -5.54
C VAL A 45 2.04 -0.30 -5.08
N ARG A 46 2.10 -1.29 -5.98
CA ARG A 46 1.92 -2.71 -5.60
C ARG A 46 2.95 -3.14 -4.56
N ARG A 47 4.24 -2.88 -4.79
CA ARG A 47 5.31 -3.24 -3.86
C ARG A 47 5.15 -2.54 -2.50
N LEU A 48 4.83 -1.25 -2.49
CA LEU A 48 4.59 -0.51 -1.25
C LEU A 48 3.41 -1.10 -0.44
N VAL A 49 2.34 -1.53 -1.11
CA VAL A 49 1.21 -2.20 -0.47
C VAL A 49 1.60 -3.58 0.07
N GLU A 50 2.33 -4.38 -0.71
CA GLU A 50 2.83 -5.70 -0.27
C GLU A 50 3.73 -5.58 0.97
N LEU A 51 4.62 -4.58 1.00
CA LEU A 51 5.43 -4.26 2.17
C LEU A 51 4.53 -3.93 3.37
N GLY A 52 3.58 -3.01 3.22
CA GLY A 52 2.66 -2.64 4.30
C GLY A 52 1.85 -3.81 4.87
N MET A 53 1.44 -4.75 4.03
CA MET A 53 0.72 -5.96 4.44
C MET A 53 1.60 -6.98 5.16
N THR A 54 2.88 -7.06 4.80
CA THR A 54 3.83 -7.98 5.43
C THR A 54 4.19 -7.50 6.84
N HIS A 55 4.41 -6.20 7.02
CA HIS A 55 4.78 -5.62 8.32
C HIS A 55 3.65 -5.60 9.37
N ASP A 56 2.38 -5.68 8.96
CA ASP A 56 1.24 -5.73 9.90
C ASP A 56 1.09 -7.12 10.56
N THR A 57 1.53 -8.17 9.86
CA THR A 57 1.39 -9.56 10.36
C THR A 57 2.38 -9.87 11.50
N ASP A 58 3.55 -9.22 11.53
CA ASP A 58 4.54 -9.37 12.60
C ASP A 58 4.18 -8.60 13.89
N GLY A 59 3.33 -7.58 13.80
CA GLY A 59 2.94 -6.72 14.94
C GLY A 59 1.55 -6.97 15.54
N SER A 60 0.67 -7.69 14.82
CA SER A 60 -0.76 -7.83 15.15
C SER A 60 -1.13 -9.15 15.86
N ALA A 61 -0.17 -9.78 16.56
CA ALA A 61 -0.50 -10.88 17.49
C ALA A 61 -1.00 -10.40 18.87
N GLY A 62 -1.12 -9.08 19.12
CA GLY A 62 -1.23 -8.56 20.49
C GLY A 62 -2.28 -7.48 20.81
N VAL A 63 -3.12 -6.99 19.89
CA VAL A 63 -4.14 -5.97 20.24
C VAL A 63 -5.52 -6.36 19.74
N SER A 64 -6.09 -7.38 20.38
CA SER A 64 -7.54 -7.52 20.54
C SER A 64 -7.91 -7.18 21.99
N GLY A 65 -7.53 -5.98 22.43
CA GLY A 65 -8.01 -5.39 23.67
C GLY A 65 -9.39 -4.79 23.46
N GLN A 66 -10.42 -5.56 23.79
CA GLN A 66 -11.81 -5.10 23.92
C GLN A 66 -11.87 -3.76 24.66
N ARG A 67 -12.24 -2.69 23.95
CA ARG A 67 -12.72 -1.46 24.60
C ARG A 67 -14.16 -1.72 25.06
N ALA A 68 -14.27 -2.52 26.11
CA ALA A 68 -15.52 -2.85 26.79
C ALA A 68 -15.97 -1.66 27.65
N LYS A 69 -17.23 -1.25 27.46
CA LYS A 69 -18.11 -0.55 28.41
C LYS A 69 -17.51 0.67 29.13
N GLN A 70 -17.73 1.85 28.56
CA GLN A 70 -17.91 3.04 29.40
C GLN A 70 -19.32 2.98 30.01
N ASN A 71 -19.39 2.57 31.29
CA ASN A 71 -20.49 2.86 32.23
C ASN A 71 -20.86 4.35 32.10
N SER A 72 -22.13 4.74 31.94
CA SER A 72 -23.25 4.66 32.91
C SER A 72 -23.00 5.51 34.16
N ASP A 73 -23.93 6.44 34.38
CA ASP A 73 -24.19 7.26 35.58
C ASP A 73 -23.41 8.57 35.76
N GLU A 74 -23.96 9.64 35.18
CA GLU A 74 -24.27 10.84 35.98
C GLU A 74 -25.55 11.49 35.42
N LYS A 75 -26.69 11.16 36.05
CA LYS A 75 -27.97 11.83 35.82
C LYS A 75 -28.31 12.63 37.07
N THR A 76 -28.31 13.95 36.90
CA THR A 76 -28.89 14.96 37.81
C THR A 76 -30.38 14.73 38.02
#